data_AF-A0A6B2DZJ8-F1
#
_entry.id   AF-A0A6B2DZJ8-F1
#
_cell.length_a   1.000
_cell.length_b   1.000
_cell.length_c   1.000
_cell.angle_alpha   90.00
_cell.angle_beta   90.00
_cell.angle_gamma   90.00
#
_symmetry.space_group_name_H-M   'P 1'
#
loop_
_entity.id
_entity.type
_entity.pdbx_description
1 polymer ?
#
loop_
_entity_poly.entity_id
_entity_poly.type
_entity_poly.pdbx_seq_one_letter_code
_entity_poly.pdbx_strand_id
1 'polypeptide(L)' 'APVVPSARWAPYGVPAVVLGDQHAPCRDSRARVCPVPGHPCLETIDPADVCRAVTALAQPGVVSPPSAAMTSPL' A
#
# COMPACT_ATOMS: atom_id res chain seq x y z
N ALA A 1 -0.92 6.07 0.65
CA ALA A 1 -1.90 7.19 0.62
C ALA A 1 -2.90 6.99 -0.52
N PRO A 2 -4.10 6.48 -0.23
CA PRO A 2 -5.09 6.03 -1.22
C PRO A 2 -5.98 7.15 -1.80
N VAL A 3 -5.62 8.43 -1.64
CA VAL A 3 -6.42 9.59 -2.12
C VAL A 3 -6.71 9.56 -3.62
N VAL A 4 -5.87 8.84 -4.37
CA VAL A 4 -6.07 8.45 -5.76
C VAL A 4 -5.75 6.94 -5.86
N PRO A 5 -6.55 6.13 -6.58
CA PRO A 5 -6.29 4.70 -6.74
C PRO A 5 -4.90 4.44 -7.29
N SER A 6 -4.20 3.43 -6.75
CA SER A 6 -2.87 3.00 -7.21
C SER A 6 -2.83 2.79 -8.71
N ALA A 7 -3.85 2.15 -9.29
CA ALA A 7 -3.94 1.91 -10.73
C ALA A 7 -3.87 3.17 -11.62
N ARG A 8 -4.13 4.37 -11.08
CA ARG A 8 -4.04 5.63 -11.85
C ARG A 8 -2.64 6.23 -11.90
N TRP A 9 -1.75 5.83 -10.99
CA TRP A 9 -0.38 6.36 -10.89
C TRP A 9 0.69 5.26 -10.83
N ALA A 10 0.27 4.00 -10.86
CA ALA A 10 1.17 2.86 -10.86
C ALA A 10 2.10 2.91 -12.09
N PRO A 11 3.37 2.53 -11.94
CA PRO A 11 4.28 2.34 -13.07
C PRO A 11 3.69 1.40 -14.12
N TYR A 12 3.85 1.75 -15.40
CA TYR A 12 3.31 0.96 -16.50
C TYR A 12 4.23 -0.21 -16.87
N GLY A 13 3.67 -1.42 -16.91
CA GLY A 13 4.35 -2.60 -17.45
C GLY A 13 5.48 -3.16 -16.59
N VAL A 14 5.61 -2.74 -15.33
CA VAL A 14 6.64 -3.24 -14.40
C VAL A 14 6.00 -3.74 -13.09
N PRO A 15 6.59 -4.77 -12.44
CA PRO A 15 6.12 -5.23 -11.13
C PRO A 15 6.13 -4.12 -10.09
N ALA A 16 5.09 -4.05 -9.27
CA ALA A 16 4.96 -3.09 -8.18
C ALA A 16 4.28 -3.72 -6.97
N VAL A 17 4.68 -3.28 -5.77
CA VAL A 17 4.05 -3.63 -4.49
C VAL A 17 3.47 -2.35 -3.89
N VAL A 18 2.23 -2.40 -3.43
CA VAL A 18 1.55 -1.28 -2.75
C VAL A 18 1.49 -1.59 -1.25
N LEU A 19 1.97 -0.67 -0.43
CA LEU A 19 1.95 -0.75 1.04
C LEU A 19 1.03 0.31 1.64
N GLY A 20 0.55 0.04 2.85
CA GLY A 20 -0.39 0.89 3.58
C GLY A 20 -1.85 0.49 3.35
N ASP A 21 -2.73 1.10 4.14
CA ASP A 21 -4.16 0.81 4.07
C ASP A 21 -4.81 1.52 2.86
N GLN A 22 -5.24 0.71 1.90
CA GLN A 22 -5.90 1.16 0.69
C GLN A 22 -7.41 1.40 0.87
N HIS A 23 -7.95 1.12 2.06
CA HIS A 23 -9.34 1.30 2.46
C HIS A 23 -9.53 2.41 3.50
N ALA A 24 -8.45 3.11 3.89
CA ALA A 24 -8.50 4.21 4.84
C ALA A 24 -9.47 5.33 4.41
N PRO A 25 -10.02 6.13 5.34
CA PRO A 25 -11.08 7.11 5.03
C PRO A 25 -10.68 8.22 4.04
N CYS A 26 -9.38 8.43 3.82
CA CYS A 26 -8.90 9.39 2.82
C CYS A 26 -8.94 8.86 1.38
N ARG A 27 -9.33 7.59 1.16
CA ARG A 27 -9.41 6.97 -0.18
C ARG A 27 -10.29 7.76 -1.14
N ASP A 28 -9.84 7.88 -2.40
CA ASP A 28 -10.56 8.55 -3.51
C ASP A 28 -10.96 10.01 -3.26
N SER A 29 -10.48 10.64 -2.18
CA SER A 29 -10.83 12.01 -1.81
C SER A 29 -10.11 13.08 -2.64
N ARG A 30 -8.99 12.73 -3.29
CA ARG A 30 -8.01 13.68 -3.87
C ARG A 30 -7.52 14.75 -2.88
N ALA A 31 -7.63 14.49 -1.57
CA ALA A 31 -7.20 15.43 -0.55
C ALA A 31 -5.69 15.68 -0.64
N ARG A 32 -5.29 16.94 -0.62
CA ARG A 32 -3.86 17.35 -0.57
C ARG A 32 -3.31 17.37 0.86
N VAL A 33 -4.20 17.52 1.84
CA VAL A 33 -3.93 17.44 3.27
C VAL A 33 -4.79 16.31 3.81
N CYS A 34 -4.21 15.40 4.59
CA CYS A 34 -4.96 14.26 5.12
C CYS A 34 -6.09 14.77 6.03
N PRO A 35 -7.36 14.36 5.77
CA PRO A 35 -8.49 14.78 6.61
C PRO A 35 -8.57 14.00 7.93
N VAL A 36 -7.78 12.93 8.08
CA VAL A 36 -7.77 12.08 9.28
C VAL A 36 -6.45 12.29 10.04
N PRO A 37 -6.50 12.60 11.35
CA PRO A 37 -5.32 12.64 12.20
C PRO A 37 -4.54 11.31 12.18
N GLY A 38 -3.22 11.36 12.35
CA GLY A 38 -2.37 10.17 12.47
C GLY A 38 -1.94 9.52 11.15
N HIS A 39 -2.60 9.84 10.02
CA HIS A 39 -2.36 9.17 8.72
C HIS A 39 -2.55 7.65 8.80
N PRO A 40 -3.76 7.15 9.10
CA PRO A 40 -4.05 5.70 9.18
C PRO A 40 -3.74 4.94 7.89
N CYS A 41 -3.69 5.63 6.76
CA CYS A 41 -3.28 5.05 5.49
C CYS A 41 -1.79 4.71 5.38
N LEU A 42 -0.94 5.14 6.32
CA LEU A 42 0.51 4.96 6.30
C LEU A 42 1.10 4.53 7.65
N GLU A 43 0.48 4.88 8.78
CA GLU A 43 1.07 4.68 10.12
C GLU A 43 1.26 3.22 10.53
N THR A 44 0.52 2.30 9.88
CA THR A 44 0.59 0.86 10.15
C THR A 44 1.64 0.13 9.31
N ILE A 45 2.41 0.85 8.48
CA ILE A 45 3.43 0.24 7.64
C ILE A 45 4.64 -0.16 8.49
N ASP A 46 4.88 -1.46 8.62
CA ASP A 46 6.07 -1.97 9.28
C ASP A 46 7.31 -1.80 8.36
N PRO A 47 8.43 -1.25 8.86
CA PRO A 47 9.68 -1.19 8.09
C PRO A 47 10.13 -2.54 7.51
N ALA A 48 9.86 -3.65 8.20
CA ALA A 48 10.15 -4.99 7.70
C ALA A 48 9.34 -5.33 6.44
N ASP A 49 8.10 -4.85 6.31
CA ASP A 49 7.27 -5.02 5.10
C ASP A 49 7.89 -4.32 3.90
N VAL A 50 8.48 -3.14 4.13
CA VAL A 50 9.20 -2.39 3.09
C VAL A 50 10.41 -3.19 2.62
N CYS A 51 11.22 -3.71 3.54
CA CYS A 51 12.37 -4.55 3.21
C CYS A 51 11.96 -5.78 2.39
N ARG A 52 10.89 -6.49 2.81
CA ARG A 52 10.37 -7.65 2.05
C ARG A 52 9.90 -7.26 0.65
N ALA A 53 9.18 -6.14 0.51
CA ALA A 53 8.70 -5.65 -0.78
C ALA A 53 9.88 -5.35 -1.73
N VAL A 54 10.94 -4.72 -1.23
CA VAL A 54 12.16 -4.45 -2.01
C VAL A 54 12.84 -5.75 -2.41
N THR A 55 13.01 -6.70 -1.48
CA THR A 55 13.60 -8.00 -1.79
C THR A 55 12.80 -8.75 -2.87
N ALA A 56 11.47 -8.73 -2.81
CA ALA A 56 10.61 -9.36 -3.80
C ALA A 56 10.76 -8.72 -5.19
N LEU A 57 10.83 -7.38 -5.27
CA LEU A 57 11.00 -6.67 -6.54
C LEU A 57 12.40 -6.85 -7.15
N ALA A 58 13.43 -7.07 -6.32
CA ALA A 58 14.81 -7.27 -6.76
C ALA A 58 15.07 -8.68 -7.33
N GLN A 59 14.13 -9.62 -7.18
CA GLN A 59 14.24 -10.99 -7.68
C GLN A 59 13.36 -11.18 -8.92
N PRO A 60 13.93 -11.19 -10.15
CA PRO A 60 13.15 -11.40 -11.36
C PRO A 60 12.44 -12.76 -11.33
N GLY A 61 11.11 -12.76 -11.44
CA GLY A 61 10.28 -13.97 -11.53
C GLY A 61 9.60 -14.44 -10.23
N VAL A 62 9.85 -13.79 -9.09
CA VAL A 62 9.19 -14.10 -7.81
C VAL A 62 8.50 -12.86 -7.27
N VAL A 63 7.32 -12.54 -7.80
CA VAL A 63 6.40 -11.63 -7.09
C VAL A 63 5.12 -12.40 -6.80
N SER A 64 5.04 -12.98 -5.60
CA SER A 64 3.76 -13.21 -4.94
C SER A 64 3.66 -12.18 -3.82
N PRO A 65 2.66 -11.29 -3.84
CA PRO A 65 2.49 -10.34 -2.75
C PRO A 65 2.22 -11.12 -1.45
N PRO A 66 2.61 -10.59 -0.27
CA PRO A 66 2.10 -11.13 0.98
C PRO A 66 0.58 -11.07 0.91
N SER A 67 -0.08 -12.23 1.08
CA SER A 67 -1.52 -12.27 1.30
C SER A 67 -1.78 -11.40 2.53
N ALA A 68 -2.46 -10.27 2.34
CA ALA A 68 -3.02 -9.51 3.45
C ALA A 68 -4.04 -10.42 4.11
N ALA A 69 -3.58 -11.17 5.11
CA ALA A 69 -4.45 -11.98 5.94
C ALA A 69 -5.49 -11.04 6.55
N MET A 70 -6.75 -11.29 6.19
CA MET A 70 -7.92 -10.69 6.81
C MET A 70 -7.95 -11.13 8.27
N THR A 71 -7.33 -10.37 9.17
CA THR A 71 -7.63 -10.48 10.60
C THR A 71 -8.80 -9.56 10.88
N SER A 72 -9.99 -10.09 10.58
CA SER A 72 -11.23 -9.61 11.17
C SER A 72 -11.41 -10.35 12.50
N PRO A 73 -11.42 -9.68 13.65
CA PRO A 73 -12.25 -10.11 14.75
C PRO A 73 -13.53 -9.28 14.77
N LEU A 74 -14.58 -9.97 15.20
CA LEU A 74 -15.96 -9.51 15.43
C LEU A 74 -16.06 -8.15 16.14
#